data_AF-A0A6M6JEJ5-F1
#
_entry.id   AF-A0A6M6JEJ5-F1
#
_cell.length_a   1.000
_cell.length_b   1.000
_cell.length_c   1.000
_cell.angle_alpha   90.00
_cell.angle_beta   90.00
_cell.angle_gamma   90.00
#
_symmetry.space_group_name_H-M   'P 1'
#
loop_
_entity.id
_entity.type
_entity.pdbx_description
1 polymer ?
#
loop_
_entity_poly.entity_id
_entity_poly.type
_entity_poly.pdbx_seq_one_letter_code
_entity_poly.pdbx_strand_id
1 'polypeptide(L)'
;MSRDPRSVPDDEQPPCADVTDGLDTDGDGDADSVFTEHPAGDLLLHVDLDADGLADRTFALRADGTTGVRDCDDEPPSLVDVLLRLLPRWP
;
A
#
# COMPACT_ATOMS: atom_id res chain seq x y z
N MET A 1 -15.34 4.96 24.66
CA MET A 1 -14.89 5.27 23.28
C MET A 1 -14.83 3.94 22.55
N SER A 2 -15.72 3.71 21.59
CA SER A 2 -15.74 2.46 20.80
C SER A 2 -14.81 2.67 19.62
N ARG A 3 -13.66 1.98 19.58
CA ARG A 3 -12.87 1.86 18.34
C ARG A 3 -13.69 1.03 17.36
N ASP A 4 -13.85 1.49 16.14
CA ASP A 4 -14.51 0.70 15.10
C ASP A 4 -13.66 -0.55 14.88
N PRO A 5 -14.21 -1.78 14.98
CA PRO A 5 -13.45 -2.99 14.70
C PRO A 5 -12.87 -3.02 13.27
N ARG A 6 -13.33 -2.15 12.37
CA ARG A 6 -12.80 -2.00 11.01
C ARG A 6 -11.70 -0.95 10.86
N SER A 7 -11.53 -0.03 11.81
CA SER A 7 -10.55 1.06 11.67
C SER A 7 -9.13 0.58 11.98
N VAL A 8 -8.22 0.70 11.01
CA VAL A 8 -6.78 0.59 11.23
C VAL A 8 -6.34 1.72 12.19
N PRO A 9 -5.45 1.49 13.18
CA PRO A 9 -5.04 2.54 14.11
C PRO A 9 -4.47 3.78 13.40
N ASP A 10 -4.98 4.96 13.75
CA ASP A 10 -4.62 6.27 13.15
C ASP A 10 -3.38 6.93 13.75
N ASP A 11 -2.95 6.51 14.94
CA ASP A 11 -2.21 7.40 15.84
C ASP A 11 -0.72 7.65 15.47
N GLU A 12 -0.13 6.95 14.49
CA GLU A 12 1.27 7.15 14.03
C GLU A 12 1.48 6.80 12.54
N GLN A 13 0.53 7.12 11.66
CA GLN A 13 0.54 6.60 10.29
C GLN A 13 1.70 7.17 9.42
N PRO A 14 2.58 6.31 8.89
CA PRO A 14 3.51 6.71 7.84
C PRO A 14 2.72 7.15 6.58
N PRO A 15 3.35 7.93 5.67
CA PRO A 15 2.83 8.07 4.30
C PRO A 15 2.55 6.70 3.66
N CYS A 16 1.79 6.68 2.56
CA CYS A 16 1.60 5.49 1.73
C CYS A 16 2.93 4.73 1.65
N ALA A 17 2.90 3.43 2.00
CA ALA A 17 4.12 2.67 2.12
C ALA A 17 4.76 2.56 0.73
N ASP A 18 6.07 2.84 0.65
CA ASP A 18 6.85 2.54 -0.54
C ASP A 18 6.94 1.02 -0.70
N VAL A 19 6.50 0.50 -1.85
CA VAL A 19 6.49 -0.92 -2.15
C VAL A 19 7.66 -1.37 -3.03
N THR A 20 8.50 -0.45 -3.51
CA THR A 20 9.47 -0.71 -4.58
C THR A 20 10.57 -1.74 -4.23
N ASP A 21 10.84 -1.94 -2.95
CA ASP A 21 11.76 -2.97 -2.42
C ASP A 21 11.02 -4.24 -1.92
N GLY A 22 9.75 -4.39 -2.28
CA GLY A 22 8.82 -5.40 -1.78
C GLY A 22 8.82 -6.73 -2.56
N LEU A 23 7.64 -7.34 -2.60
CA LEU A 23 7.33 -8.58 -3.30
C LEU A 23 6.58 -8.24 -4.58
N ASP A 24 7.02 -8.87 -5.67
CA ASP A 24 6.26 -8.99 -6.92
C ASP A 24 5.30 -10.18 -6.77
N THR A 25 4.01 -9.91 -6.56
CA THR A 25 3.01 -10.96 -6.27
C THR A 25 2.27 -11.45 -7.51
N ASP A 26 2.32 -10.71 -8.62
CA ASP A 26 1.69 -11.08 -9.88
C ASP A 26 2.65 -11.56 -10.99
N GLY A 27 3.95 -11.32 -10.81
CA GLY A 27 5.05 -11.83 -11.63
C GLY A 27 5.40 -10.97 -12.85
N ASP A 28 5.08 -9.68 -12.84
CA ASP A 28 5.35 -8.77 -13.95
C ASP A 28 6.78 -8.17 -13.95
N GLY A 29 7.49 -8.32 -12.83
CA GLY A 29 8.87 -7.89 -12.63
C GLY A 29 9.03 -6.62 -11.80
N ASP A 30 7.94 -5.95 -11.43
CA ASP A 30 7.92 -4.82 -10.49
C ASP A 30 7.32 -5.28 -9.15
N ALA A 31 7.80 -4.70 -8.03
CA ALA A 31 7.26 -5.05 -6.72
C ALA A 31 5.93 -4.33 -6.48
N ASP A 32 4.91 -5.06 -6.04
CA ASP A 32 3.54 -4.56 -5.83
C ASP A 32 3.09 -4.60 -4.35
N SER A 33 3.84 -5.27 -3.48
CA SER A 33 3.40 -5.53 -2.11
C SER A 33 4.53 -5.51 -1.09
N VAL A 34 4.28 -4.98 0.11
CA VAL A 34 5.22 -5.10 1.25
C VAL A 34 4.51 -5.46 2.55
N PHE A 35 5.17 -6.28 3.37
CA PHE A 35 4.70 -6.64 4.71
C PHE A 35 5.44 -5.85 5.79
N THR A 36 4.70 -5.31 6.75
CA THR A 36 5.27 -4.65 7.94
C THR A 36 4.59 -5.13 9.22
N GLU A 37 5.29 -4.97 10.34
CA GLU A 37 4.74 -5.24 11.67
C GLU A 37 4.48 -3.91 12.38
N HIS A 38 3.25 -3.73 12.89
CA HIS A 38 2.92 -2.60 13.74
C HIS A 38 3.36 -2.89 15.20
N PRO A 39 3.85 -1.89 15.96
CA PRO A 39 4.27 -2.08 17.36
C PRO A 39 3.21 -2.68 18.30
N ALA A 40 1.93 -2.56 17.95
CA ALA A 40 0.82 -3.18 18.68
C ALA A 40 0.71 -4.71 18.45
N GLY A 41 1.56 -5.29 17.60
CA GLY A 41 1.52 -6.71 17.22
C GLY A 41 0.59 -7.01 16.04
N ASP A 42 0.22 -6.00 15.25
CA ASP A 42 -0.58 -6.19 14.04
C ASP A 42 0.34 -6.48 12.85
N LEU A 43 -0.06 -7.38 11.96
CA LEU A 43 0.58 -7.61 10.67
C LEU A 43 -0.10 -6.74 9.62
N LEU A 44 0.67 -5.97 8.87
CA LEU A 44 0.18 -5.09 7.82
C LEU A 44 0.68 -5.59 6.46
N LEU A 45 -0.22 -5.67 5.50
CA LEU A 45 0.07 -5.88 4.07
C LEU A 45 -0.28 -4.60 3.32
N HIS A 46 0.69 -4.00 2.67
CA HIS A 46 0.54 -2.82 1.81
C HIS A 46 0.60 -3.28 0.35
N VAL A 47 -0.31 -2.78 -0.48
CA VAL A 47 -0.44 -3.18 -1.89
C VAL A 47 -0.57 -1.94 -2.76
N ASP A 48 0.25 -1.87 -3.80
CA ASP A 48 0.17 -0.96 -4.94
C ASP A 48 -0.66 -1.63 -6.05
N LEU A 49 -1.74 -0.96 -6.47
CA LEU A 49 -2.71 -1.44 -7.45
C LEU A 49 -2.62 -0.69 -8.78
N ASP A 50 -1.85 0.39 -8.87
CA ASP A 50 -1.71 1.20 -10.07
C ASP A 50 -0.26 1.32 -10.61
N ALA A 51 0.67 0.63 -9.95
CA ALA A 51 2.07 0.46 -10.32
C ALA A 51 2.84 1.79 -10.35
N ASP A 52 2.66 2.61 -9.33
CA ASP A 52 3.39 3.86 -9.15
C ASP A 52 4.51 3.81 -8.10
N GLY A 53 4.60 2.70 -7.37
CA GLY A 53 5.59 2.42 -6.33
C GLY A 53 5.10 2.73 -4.91
N LEU A 54 3.87 3.24 -4.75
CA LEU A 54 3.25 3.54 -3.47
C LEU A 54 2.01 2.66 -3.25
N ALA A 55 1.76 2.31 -1.99
CA ALA A 55 0.63 1.47 -1.67
C ALA A 55 -0.69 2.24 -1.66
N ASP A 56 -1.63 1.85 -2.53
CA ASP A 56 -3.04 2.25 -2.53
C ASP A 56 -3.82 1.74 -1.31
N ARG A 57 -3.46 0.54 -0.81
CA ARG A 57 -4.27 -0.13 0.22
C ARG A 57 -3.42 -0.83 1.25
N THR A 58 -3.84 -0.72 2.50
CA THR A 58 -3.29 -1.47 3.63
C THR A 58 -4.34 -2.41 4.23
N PHE A 59 -4.00 -3.70 4.33
CA PHE A 59 -4.74 -4.70 5.09
C PHE A 59 -4.06 -4.94 6.43
N ALA A 60 -4.82 -4.90 7.51
CA ALA A 60 -4.32 -5.19 8.85
C ALA A 60 -4.91 -6.51 9.35
N LEU A 61 -4.05 -7.44 9.77
CA LEU A 61 -4.41 -8.59 10.58
C LEU A 61 -3.97 -8.32 12.02
N ARG A 62 -4.93 -8.18 12.92
CA ARG A 62 -4.67 -7.84 14.31
C ARG A 62 -4.42 -9.06 15.17
N ALA A 63 -3.73 -8.86 16.29
CA ALA A 63 -3.43 -9.93 17.24
C ALA A 63 -4.69 -10.60 17.84
N ASP A 64 -5.83 -9.89 17.87
CA ASP A 64 -7.13 -10.43 18.29
C ASP A 64 -7.86 -11.23 17.20
N GLY A 65 -7.23 -11.42 16.04
CA GLY A 65 -7.77 -12.14 14.89
C GLY A 65 -8.73 -11.32 14.02
N THR A 66 -8.93 -10.04 14.34
CA THR A 66 -9.74 -9.16 13.49
C THR A 66 -8.94 -8.65 12.29
N THR A 67 -9.66 -8.32 11.23
CA THR A 67 -9.08 -7.74 10.01
C THR A 67 -9.60 -6.32 9.79
N GLY A 68 -8.72 -5.43 9.34
CA GLY A 68 -9.04 -4.08 8.92
C GLY A 68 -8.55 -3.80 7.50
N VAL A 69 -9.19 -2.85 6.83
CA VAL A 69 -8.73 -2.33 5.53
C VAL A 69 -8.72 -0.83 5.63
N ARG A 70 -7.67 -0.21 5.10
CA ARG A 70 -7.52 1.23 4.97
C ARG A 70 -7.05 1.51 3.55
N ASP A 71 -7.77 2.38 2.86
CA ASP A 71 -7.27 2.97 1.63
C ASP A 71 -6.25 4.07 2.00
N CYS A 72 -5.14 4.09 1.30
CA CYS A 72 -4.21 5.20 1.31
C CYS A 72 -4.75 6.26 0.34
N ASP A 73 -4.61 7.55 0.68
CA ASP A 73 -4.89 8.64 -0.26
C ASP A 73 -3.74 8.76 -1.26
N ASP A 74 -3.49 7.67 -1.98
CA ASP A 74 -2.64 7.64 -3.15
C ASP A 74 -3.53 7.98 -4.35
N GLU A 75 -3.30 9.16 -4.92
CA GLU A 75 -4.14 9.62 -6.02
C GLU A 75 -3.57 8.99 -7.29
N PRO A 76 -4.35 8.20 -8.05
CA PRO A 76 -3.79 7.45 -9.15
C PRO A 76 -3.14 8.40 -10.16
N PRO A 77 -2.02 8.00 -10.78
CA PRO A 77 -1.27 8.87 -11.66
C PRO A 77 -2.19 9.38 -12.78
N SER A 78 -2.10 10.68 -13.07
CA SER A 78 -2.92 11.24 -14.12
C SER A 78 -2.61 10.58 -15.47
N LEU A 79 -3.55 10.62 -16.42
CA LEU A 79 -3.31 10.11 -17.77
C LEU A 79 -2.04 10.73 -18.40
N VAL A 80 -1.69 11.96 -18.02
CA VAL A 80 -0.47 12.64 -18.46
C VAL A 80 0.77 11.97 -17.86
N ASP A 81 0.75 11.62 -16.58
CA ASP A 81 1.87 10.95 -15.91
C ASP A 81 2.10 9.55 -16.46
N VAL A 82 1.01 8.81 -16.70
CA VAL A 82 1.05 7.50 -17.38
C VAL A 82 1.65 7.63 -18.78
N LEU A 83 1.20 8.63 -19.56
CA LEU A 83 1.76 8.90 -20.88
C LEU A 83 3.25 9.25 -20.82
N LEU A 84 3.70 10.06 -19.84
CA LEU A 84 5.11 10.40 -19.67
C LEU A 84 5.98 9.19 -19.31
N ARG A 85 5.46 8.23 -18.53
CA ARG A 85 6.15 6.96 -18.21
C ARG A 85 6.23 6.02 -19.42
N LEU A 86 5.17 5.96 -20.24
CA LEU A 86 5.08 5.08 -21.41
C LEU A 86 5.73 5.66 -22.68
N LEU A 87 5.93 6.97 -22.73
CA LEU A 87 6.71 7.57 -23.80
C LEU A 87 8.12 6.98 -23.70
N PRO A 88 8.62 6.32 -24.75
CA PRO A 88 9.96 5.78 -24.71
C PRO A 88 10.91 6.92 -24.39
N ARG A 89 11.88 6.65 -23.51
CA ARG A 89 13.12 7.41 -23.33
C ARG A 89 13.89 7.40 -24.65
N TRP A 90 13.30 7.95 -25.71
CA TRP A 90 13.85 8.02 -27.03
C TRP A 90 15.02 9.02 -26.99
N PRO A 91 16.17 8.63 -27.56
CA PRO A 91 17.40 9.42 -27.53
C PRO A 91 17.29 10.75 -28.27
#